data_AF-A0A441XLD0-F1
#
_entry.id   AF-A0A441XLD0-F1
#
_cell.length_a   1.000
_cell.length_b   1.000
_cell.length_c   1.000
_cell.angle_alpha   90.00
_cell.angle_beta   90.00
_cell.angle_gamma   90.00
#
_symmetry.space_group_name_H-M   'P 1'
#
loop_
_entity.id
_entity.type
_entity.pdbx_description
1 polymer ?
#
loop_
_entity_poly.entity_id
_entity_poly.type
_entity_poly.pdbx_seq_one_letter_code
_entity_poly.pdbx_strand_id
1 'polypeptide(L)'
;MIARIFGFASVAACLAMPVFAAVALSDAAGSYTISPAGSSIRFSVGKAGGGGLAGAFARFKGSIRIDNSNVGRSQVNITIFPESVGTGQRRVDAFLRSDAVFDAANNPEIQFRSTSVRRIGETSALVTGRLT
;
A
#
# COMPACT_ATOMS: atom_id res chain seq x y z
N MET A 1 -73.08 -0.08 26.09
CA MET A 1 -72.23 1.10 26.30
C MET A 1 -70.77 0.63 26.39
N ILE A 2 -69.97 0.86 25.33
CA ILE A 2 -68.50 1.04 25.30
C ILE A 2 -67.65 -0.21 25.72
N ALA A 3 -67.20 -1.08 24.80
CA ALA A 3 -66.02 -0.98 23.90
C ALA A 3 -64.65 -1.08 24.60
N ARG A 4 -63.81 -2.05 24.19
CA ARG A 4 -62.35 -1.90 23.90
C ARG A 4 -61.68 -3.24 23.56
N ILE A 5 -61.39 -3.44 22.27
CA ILE A 5 -60.53 -4.51 21.74
C ILE A 5 -59.10 -3.97 21.71
N PHE A 6 -58.17 -4.63 22.40
CA PHE A 6 -56.73 -4.33 22.34
C PHE A 6 -56.13 -5.05 21.13
N GLY A 7 -55.90 -4.31 20.03
CA GLY A 7 -55.08 -4.77 18.92
C GLY A 7 -53.61 -4.53 19.22
N PHE A 8 -52.82 -5.59 19.34
CA PHE A 8 -51.36 -5.51 19.36
C PHE A 8 -50.85 -5.29 17.93
N ALA A 9 -50.36 -4.09 17.65
CA ALA A 9 -49.63 -3.80 16.42
C ALA A 9 -48.17 -4.27 16.58
N SER A 10 -47.79 -5.34 15.85
CA SER A 10 -46.39 -5.74 15.68
C SER A 10 -45.67 -4.71 14.81
N VAL A 11 -44.73 -3.96 15.41
CA VAL A 11 -43.77 -3.13 14.68
C VAL A 11 -42.58 -4.02 14.30
N ALA A 12 -42.56 -4.50 13.06
CA ALA A 12 -41.39 -5.16 12.49
C ALA A 12 -40.33 -4.08 12.16
N ALA A 13 -39.40 -3.85 13.09
CA ALA A 13 -38.24 -3.00 12.84
C ALA A 13 -37.28 -3.73 11.88
N CYS A 14 -37.34 -3.38 10.59
CA CYS A 14 -36.30 -3.74 9.62
C CYS A 14 -34.98 -3.09 10.07
N LEU A 15 -34.06 -3.90 10.60
CA LEU A 15 -32.66 -3.53 10.73
C LEU A 15 -32.09 -3.35 9.32
N ALA A 16 -32.12 -2.13 8.80
CA ALA A 16 -31.40 -1.77 7.59
C ALA A 16 -29.90 -1.94 7.87
N MET A 17 -29.33 -3.07 7.48
CA MET A 17 -27.90 -3.24 7.46
C MET A 17 -27.30 -2.18 6.53
N PRO A 18 -26.25 -1.45 6.94
CA PRO A 18 -25.54 -0.57 6.03
C PRO A 18 -24.94 -1.44 4.93
N VAL A 19 -25.50 -1.35 3.73
CA VAL A 19 -24.88 -1.88 2.52
C VAL A 19 -23.63 -1.05 2.31
N PHE A 20 -22.47 -1.58 2.70
CA PHE A 20 -21.20 -1.07 2.22
C PHE A 20 -21.14 -1.36 0.73
N ALA A 21 -21.48 -0.36 -0.09
CA ALA A 21 -21.28 -0.44 -1.52
C ALA A 21 -19.79 -0.71 -1.78
N ALA A 22 -19.50 -1.75 -2.56
CA ALA A 22 -18.15 -2.00 -3.03
C ALA A 22 -17.68 -0.77 -3.82
N VAL A 23 -16.56 -0.17 -3.42
CA VAL A 23 -15.92 0.92 -4.19
C VAL A 23 -15.64 0.39 -5.59
N ALA A 24 -16.39 0.90 -6.57
CA ALA A 24 -16.12 0.59 -7.96
C ALA A 24 -14.75 1.16 -8.34
N LEU A 25 -13.98 0.46 -9.19
CA LEU A 25 -12.66 0.97 -9.61
C LEU A 25 -12.77 2.36 -10.29
N SER A 26 -13.94 2.68 -10.84
CA SER A 26 -14.27 4.01 -11.34
C SER A 26 -14.11 5.13 -10.32
N ASP A 27 -14.39 4.86 -9.04
CA ASP A 27 -14.16 5.81 -7.95
C ASP A 27 -12.70 5.88 -7.49
N ALA A 28 -11.89 4.87 -7.83
CA ALA A 28 -10.46 4.83 -7.54
C ALA A 28 -9.61 5.42 -8.67
N ALA A 29 -10.22 5.97 -9.72
CA ALA A 29 -9.51 6.65 -10.79
C ALA A 29 -8.93 7.96 -10.27
N GLY A 30 -7.65 8.23 -10.54
CA GLY A 30 -7.05 9.47 -10.08
C GLY A 30 -5.54 9.46 -9.99
N SER A 31 -5.01 10.56 -9.46
CA SER A 31 -3.59 10.71 -9.13
C SER A 31 -3.46 10.79 -7.62
N TYR A 32 -2.66 9.89 -7.06
CA TYR A 32 -2.46 9.72 -5.64
C TYR A 32 -1.00 10.00 -5.31
N THR A 33 -0.77 10.71 -4.23
CA THR A 33 0.56 10.86 -3.65
C THR A 33 0.68 9.92 -2.46
N ILE A 34 1.77 9.16 -2.41
CA ILE A 34 2.04 8.25 -1.29
C ILE A 34 2.39 9.10 -0.07
N SER A 35 1.56 9.02 0.98
CA SER A 35 1.83 9.66 2.27
C SER A 35 2.70 8.75 3.14
N PRO A 36 3.91 9.18 3.55
CA PRO A 36 4.78 8.37 4.41
C PRO A 36 4.14 8.01 5.76
N ALA A 37 3.21 8.83 6.28
CA ALA A 37 2.56 8.59 7.57
C ALA A 37 1.64 7.36 7.57
N GLY A 38 1.04 7.03 6.41
CA GLY A 38 0.13 5.89 6.25
C GLY A 38 0.70 4.76 5.40
N SER A 39 1.98 4.81 5.05
CA SER A 39 2.64 3.86 4.15
C SER A 39 3.94 3.35 4.76
N SER A 40 4.40 2.19 4.32
CA SER A 40 5.71 1.68 4.74
C SER A 40 6.36 0.88 3.61
N ILE A 41 7.68 1.01 3.48
CA ILE A 41 8.50 0.16 2.62
C ILE A 41 9.40 -0.66 3.53
N ARG A 42 9.15 -1.97 3.55
CA ARG A 42 9.81 -2.93 4.43
C ARG A 42 10.44 -4.05 3.61
N PHE A 43 11.52 -4.61 4.11
CA PHE A 43 12.16 -5.79 3.53
C PHE A 43 12.45 -6.83 4.62
N SER A 44 12.60 -8.07 4.19
CA SER A 44 13.04 -9.18 5.02
C SER A 44 13.96 -10.07 4.20
N VAL A 45 15.09 -10.45 4.79
CA VAL A 45 16.08 -11.36 4.21
C VAL A 45 16.23 -12.53 5.16
N GLY A 46 15.79 -13.71 4.71
CA GLY A 46 15.94 -14.95 5.46
C GLY A 46 17.37 -15.50 5.42
N LYS A 47 17.75 -16.25 6.45
CA LYS A 47 19.01 -17.01 6.49
C LYS A 47 18.69 -18.51 6.58
N ALA A 48 19.49 -19.34 5.91
CA ALA A 48 19.42 -20.79 6.04
C ALA A 48 19.64 -21.23 7.51
N GLY A 49 18.75 -22.08 8.03
CA GLY A 49 18.75 -22.51 9.43
C GLY A 49 17.90 -21.65 10.38
N GLY A 50 17.16 -20.67 9.87
CA GLY A 50 16.23 -19.85 10.66
C GLY A 50 16.84 -18.52 11.11
N GLY A 51 15.95 -17.57 11.43
CA GLY A 51 16.32 -16.18 11.64
C GLY A 51 16.49 -15.41 10.33
N GLY A 52 16.86 -14.14 10.44
CA GLY A 52 17.01 -13.24 9.30
C GLY A 52 17.14 -11.79 9.72
N LEU A 53 17.20 -10.91 8.72
CA LEU A 53 17.21 -9.47 8.91
C LEU A 53 15.90 -8.90 8.37
N ALA A 54 15.21 -8.12 9.19
CA ALA A 54 14.11 -7.28 8.75
C ALA A 54 14.50 -5.81 8.88
N GLY A 55 14.04 -5.00 7.94
CA GLY A 55 14.28 -3.57 7.97
C GLY A 55 13.22 -2.79 7.21
N ALA A 56 13.31 -1.48 7.32
CA ALA A 56 12.43 -0.54 6.65
C ALA A 56 13.19 0.72 6.22
N PHE A 57 12.61 1.46 5.28
CA PHE A 57 13.07 2.80 4.92
C PHE A 57 12.11 3.83 5.51
N ALA A 58 12.63 4.73 6.34
CA ALA A 58 11.83 5.77 6.99
C ALA A 58 11.50 6.94 6.05
N ARG A 59 12.27 7.12 4.96
CA ARG A 59 12.07 8.19 3.99
C ARG A 59 11.88 7.62 2.59
N PHE A 60 10.76 7.99 1.99
CA PHE A 60 10.43 7.71 0.60
C PHE A 60 9.38 8.71 0.12
N LYS A 61 9.25 8.84 -1.19
CA LYS A 61 8.19 9.60 -1.88
C LYS A 61 7.66 8.75 -3.02
N GLY A 62 6.43 8.98 -3.44
CA GLY A 62 5.92 8.31 -4.62
C GLY A 62 4.55 8.79 -5.05
N SER A 63 4.16 8.36 -6.24
CA SER A 63 2.89 8.69 -6.87
C SER A 63 2.32 7.46 -7.56
N ILE A 64 1.00 7.33 -7.51
CA ILE A 64 0.24 6.31 -8.21
C ILE A 64 -0.80 7.03 -9.06
N ARG A 65 -0.81 6.76 -10.36
CA ARG A 65 -1.88 7.21 -11.26
C ARG A 65 -2.67 5.98 -11.69
N ILE A 66 -3.97 5.98 -11.40
CA ILE A 66 -4.89 4.90 -11.79
C ILE A 66 -5.75 5.41 -12.95
N ASP A 67 -5.71 4.68 -14.07
CA ASP A 67 -6.57 4.92 -15.22
C ASP A 67 -7.70 3.89 -15.24
N ASN A 68 -8.95 4.36 -15.06
CA ASN A 68 -10.12 3.50 -15.02
C ASN A 68 -10.54 2.99 -16.41
N SER A 69 -10.28 3.76 -17.46
CA SER A 69 -10.61 3.35 -18.83
C SER A 69 -9.72 2.21 -19.30
N ASN A 70 -8.47 2.21 -18.87
CA ASN A 70 -7.51 1.17 -19.15
C ASN A 70 -6.46 1.10 -18.05
N VAL A 71 -6.57 0.07 -17.19
CA VAL A 71 -5.61 -0.17 -16.09
C VAL A 71 -4.17 -0.26 -16.60
N GLY A 72 -3.94 -0.71 -17.84
CA GLY A 72 -2.62 -0.77 -18.46
C GLY A 72 -1.94 0.59 -18.69
N ARG A 73 -2.69 1.69 -18.63
CA ARG A 73 -2.16 3.06 -18.69
C ARG A 73 -1.87 3.65 -17.31
N SER A 74 -2.14 2.90 -16.24
CA SER A 74 -1.79 3.29 -14.88
C SER A 74 -0.28 3.31 -14.68
N GLN A 75 0.21 4.11 -13.74
CA GLN A 75 1.64 4.31 -13.49
C GLN A 75 1.91 4.35 -11.99
N VAL A 76 3.06 3.78 -11.59
CA VAL A 76 3.56 3.79 -10.22
C VAL A 76 5.01 4.24 -10.23
N ASN A 77 5.30 5.30 -9.48
CA ASN A 77 6.64 5.83 -9.32
C ASN A 77 6.96 5.94 -7.83
N ILE A 78 8.04 5.30 -7.38
CA ILE A 78 8.49 5.33 -5.99
C ILE A 78 9.96 5.74 -5.97
N THR A 79 10.34 6.58 -5.03
CA THR A 79 11.73 6.95 -4.76
C THR A 79 11.98 6.74 -3.27
N ILE A 80 12.99 5.94 -2.96
CA ILE A 80 13.38 5.54 -1.62
C ILE A 80 14.74 6.17 -1.34
N PHE A 81 14.92 6.63 -0.12
CA PHE A 81 16.16 7.27 0.31
C PHE A 81 16.94 6.27 1.20
N PRO A 82 18.03 5.64 0.70
CA PRO A 82 18.70 4.53 1.37
C PRO A 82 19.38 4.94 2.68
N GLU A 83 19.73 6.21 2.87
CA GLU A 83 20.24 6.73 4.13
C GLU A 83 19.23 6.58 5.28
N SER A 84 17.94 6.43 4.96
CA SER A 84 16.87 6.21 5.93
C SER A 84 16.63 4.75 6.33
N VAL A 85 17.47 3.83 5.84
CA VAL A 85 17.36 2.40 6.18
C VAL A 85 17.51 2.19 7.68
N GLY A 86 16.68 1.32 8.26
CA GLY A 86 16.72 0.98 9.68
C GLY A 86 16.25 -0.43 9.96
N THR A 87 17.00 -1.13 10.80
CA THR A 87 16.76 -2.51 11.27
C THR A 87 16.59 -2.56 12.79
N GLY A 88 16.76 -1.43 13.48
CA GLY A 88 16.81 -1.33 14.94
C GLY A 88 18.19 -1.61 15.53
N GLN A 89 19.17 -2.02 14.71
CA GLN A 89 20.53 -2.30 15.13
C GLN A 89 21.53 -1.34 14.47
N ARG A 90 22.02 -0.35 15.24
CA ARG A 90 22.86 0.74 14.72
C ARG A 90 24.06 0.28 13.88
N ARG A 91 24.72 -0.82 14.26
CA ARG A 91 25.86 -1.37 13.51
C ARG A 91 25.45 -1.92 12.14
N VAL A 92 24.31 -2.63 12.08
CA VAL A 92 23.76 -3.15 10.83
C VAL A 92 23.29 -2.00 9.95
N ASP A 93 22.62 -1.01 10.53
CA ASP A 93 22.17 0.17 9.78
C ASP A 93 23.35 0.96 9.17
N ALA A 94 24.47 1.07 9.89
CA ALA A 94 25.67 1.70 9.36
C ALA A 94 26.27 0.90 8.19
N PHE A 95 26.30 -0.43 8.30
CA PHE A 95 26.78 -1.31 7.23
C PHE A 95 25.87 -1.28 5.99
N LEU A 96 24.56 -1.24 6.17
CA LEU A 96 23.63 -1.12 5.04
C LEU A 96 23.83 0.20 4.27
N ARG A 97 24.14 1.30 4.97
CA ARG A 97 24.36 2.60 4.32
C ARG A 97 25.73 2.73 3.65
N SER A 98 26.69 1.86 3.94
CA SER A 98 28.04 1.96 3.39
C SER A 98 28.11 1.58 1.91
N ASP A 99 29.24 1.88 1.28
CA ASP A 99 29.59 1.52 -0.10
C ASP A 99 29.45 0.02 -0.41
N ALA A 100 29.61 -0.84 0.59
CA ALA A 100 29.45 -2.29 0.46
C ALA A 100 28.02 -2.77 0.15
N VAL A 101 26.97 -1.97 0.43
CA VAL A 101 25.57 -2.38 0.23
C VAL A 101 24.77 -1.36 -0.59
N PHE A 102 24.31 -0.27 0.02
CA PHE A 102 23.52 0.74 -0.68
C PHE A 102 24.35 1.92 -1.20
N ASP A 103 25.56 2.11 -0.69
CA ASP A 103 26.41 3.28 -0.97
C ASP A 103 25.60 4.59 -0.91
N ALA A 104 24.94 4.81 0.23
CA ALA A 104 23.94 5.89 0.36
C ALA A 104 24.55 7.30 0.18
N ALA A 105 25.88 7.42 0.28
CA ALA A 105 26.60 8.67 0.04
C ALA A 105 26.67 9.02 -1.46
N ASN A 106 26.93 8.03 -2.33
CA ASN A 106 27.05 8.25 -3.78
C ASN A 106 25.75 7.94 -4.54
N ASN A 107 24.88 7.11 -3.97
CA ASN A 107 23.59 6.70 -4.55
C ASN A 107 22.44 7.13 -3.61
N PRO A 108 22.05 8.41 -3.61
CA PRO A 108 21.10 8.95 -2.63
C PRO A 108 19.63 8.57 -2.90
N GLU A 109 19.32 7.93 -4.02
CA GLU A 109 17.95 7.55 -4.38
C GLU A 109 17.92 6.14 -4.99
N ILE A 110 17.03 5.29 -4.48
CA ILE A 110 16.60 4.05 -5.14
C ILE A 110 15.24 4.32 -5.77
N GLN A 111 15.07 4.06 -7.06
CA GLN A 111 13.88 4.41 -7.82
C GLN A 111 13.20 3.19 -8.41
N PHE A 112 11.90 3.07 -8.18
CA PHE A 112 11.03 2.18 -8.93
C PHE A 112 10.17 2.99 -9.90
N ARG A 113 10.18 2.59 -11.17
CA ARG A 113 9.37 3.19 -12.25
C ARG A 113 8.63 2.07 -12.98
N SER A 114 7.30 2.07 -12.93
CA SER A 114 6.49 1.06 -13.63
C SER A 114 6.64 1.17 -15.15
N THR A 115 6.73 0.04 -15.82
CA THR A 115 6.71 -0.09 -17.28
C THR A 115 5.43 -0.73 -17.79
N SER A 116 4.73 -1.51 -16.96
CA SER A 116 3.45 -2.12 -17.29
C SER A 116 2.61 -2.37 -16.04
N VAL A 117 1.30 -2.20 -16.15
CA VAL A 117 0.32 -2.58 -15.13
C VAL A 117 -0.69 -3.53 -15.77
N ARG A 118 -0.90 -4.70 -15.20
CA ARG A 118 -1.87 -5.68 -15.71
C ARG A 118 -2.82 -6.10 -14.59
N ARG A 119 -4.12 -5.91 -14.79
CA ARG A 119 -5.12 -6.45 -13.85
C ARG A 119 -5.03 -7.98 -13.84
N ILE A 120 -4.99 -8.57 -12.65
CA ILE A 120 -4.93 -10.04 -12.46
C ILE A 120 -6.07 -10.57 -11.57
N GLY A 121 -6.92 -9.69 -11.07
CA GLY A 121 -8.13 -10.01 -10.32
C GLY A 121 -9.02 -8.78 -10.15
N GLU A 122 -10.12 -8.90 -9.40
CA GLU A 122 -11.06 -7.78 -9.22
C GLU A 122 -10.42 -6.57 -8.55
N THR A 123 -9.57 -6.80 -7.55
CA THR A 123 -8.91 -5.77 -6.74
C THR A 123 -7.37 -5.85 -6.80
N SER A 124 -6.82 -6.60 -7.75
CA SER A 124 -5.38 -6.88 -7.83
C SER A 124 -4.81 -6.63 -9.22
N ALA A 125 -3.57 -6.12 -9.25
CA ALA A 125 -2.80 -5.88 -10.45
C ALA A 125 -1.35 -6.32 -10.27
N LEU A 126 -0.77 -6.86 -11.34
CA LEU A 126 0.65 -7.05 -11.48
C LEU A 126 1.28 -5.77 -12.01
N VAL A 127 2.22 -5.20 -11.26
CA VAL A 127 2.99 -4.01 -11.66
C VAL A 127 4.41 -4.45 -11.97
N THR A 128 4.82 -4.30 -13.23
CA THR A 128 6.19 -4.53 -13.68
C THR A 128 6.88 -3.19 -13.84
N GLY A 129 8.16 -3.10 -13.46
CA GLY A 129 8.90 -1.86 -13.53
C GLY A 129 10.41 -2.06 -13.46
N ARG A 130 11.12 -0.96 -13.69
CA ARG A 130 12.57 -0.88 -13.50
C ARG A 130 12.84 -0.42 -12.07
N LEU A 131 13.74 -1.13 -11.40
CA LEU A 131 14.32 -0.74 -10.12
C LEU A 131 15.77 -0.34 -10.39
N THR A 132 16.17 0.84 -9.94
CA THR A 132 17.53 1.38 -10.05
C THR A 132 17.99 1.91 -8.71
#